data_AF-A0A6I6A9F2-F1
#
_entry.id   AF-A0A6I6A9F2-F1
#
_cell.length_a   1.000
_cell.length_b   1.000
_cell.length_c   1.000
_cell.angle_alpha   90.00
_cell.angle_beta   90.00
_cell.angle_gamma   90.00
#
_symmetry.space_group_name_H-M   'P 1'
#
loop_
_entity.id
_entity.type
_entity.pdbx_description
1 polymer ?
#
loop_
_entity_poly.entity_id
_entity_poly.type
_entity_poly.pdbx_seq_one_letter_code
_entity_poly.pdbx_strand_id
1 'polypeptide(L)'
;MKSRKSFSLMFAAIILIQGCGTGPEGSEQASRAYLAGEYDKWMSGQDNEAATFKARLQSQVNPISYEIRSVVPDQPDPLAIAKSENLTKDWKEWPAYRFNVVYGSISRAGTPLEQVATYTLTWNAFEKKWYVKDRN
;
A
#
# COMPACT_ATOMS: atom_id res chain seq x y z
N MET A 1 22.81 43.12 23.42
CA MET A 1 21.37 42.73 23.43
C MET A 1 21.25 41.30 22.91
N LYS A 2 20.34 40.53 23.50
CA LYS A 2 20.24 39.06 23.49
C LYS A 2 19.92 38.45 22.11
N SER A 3 20.61 37.34 21.85
CA SER A 3 20.28 36.21 20.98
C SER A 3 18.78 35.95 20.74
N ARG A 4 18.43 35.64 19.49
CA ARG A 4 17.48 34.56 19.16
C ARG A 4 17.97 33.77 17.95
N LYS A 5 18.77 32.74 18.22
CA LYS A 5 18.85 31.52 17.40
C LYS A 5 17.52 30.77 17.54
N SER A 6 16.87 30.44 16.43
CA SER A 6 15.83 29.40 16.35
C SER A 6 15.85 28.85 14.92
N PHE A 7 16.67 27.83 14.63
CA PHE A 7 16.30 26.41 14.75
C PHE A 7 15.15 26.04 13.79
N SER A 8 15.43 26.09 12.47
CA SER A 8 14.58 25.38 11.51
C SER A 8 14.77 23.89 11.74
N LEU A 9 13.73 23.25 12.28
CA LEU A 9 13.64 21.81 12.45
C LEU A 9 13.84 21.11 11.10
N MET A 10 14.95 20.39 10.96
CA MET A 10 15.06 19.24 10.08
C MET A 10 14.05 18.18 10.57
N PHE A 11 12.95 18.00 9.85
CA PHE A 11 12.22 16.74 9.90
C PHE A 11 12.92 15.75 8.97
N ALA A 12 14.04 15.21 9.45
CA ALA A 12 14.59 13.98 8.89
C ALA A 12 13.73 12.83 9.42
N ALA A 13 12.73 12.41 8.65
CA ALA A 13 12.04 11.15 8.87
C ALA A 13 13.03 10.02 8.51
N ILE A 14 13.83 9.61 9.49
CA ILE A 14 14.62 8.38 9.40
C ILE A 14 13.61 7.24 9.51
N ILE A 15 13.13 6.73 8.38
CA ILE A 15 12.49 5.41 8.34
C ILE A 15 13.62 4.40 8.53
N LEU A 16 13.73 3.88 9.76
CA LEU A 16 14.51 2.70 10.09
C LEU A 16 13.90 1.52 9.33
N ILE A 17 14.37 1.25 8.11
CA ILE A 17 14.09 -0.02 7.42
C ILE A 17 14.90 -1.08 8.17
N GLN A 18 14.32 -1.62 9.24
CA GLN A 18 14.85 -2.83 9.88
C GLN A 18 14.69 -4.01 8.90
N GLY A 19 15.83 -4.57 8.48
CA GLY A 19 16.00 -5.97 8.08
C GLY A 19 15.26 -6.45 6.82
N CYS A 20 15.95 -6.66 5.70
CA CYS A 20 16.63 -7.92 5.37
C CYS A 20 15.74 -8.85 4.53
N GLY A 21 15.93 -8.80 3.21
CA GLY A 21 15.35 -9.71 2.22
C GLY A 21 13.88 -9.46 1.91
N THR A 22 13.54 -9.36 0.64
CA THR A 22 12.20 -9.77 0.22
C THR A 22 12.05 -11.22 0.67
N GLY A 23 11.15 -11.50 1.61
CA GLY A 23 10.85 -12.87 2.03
C GLY A 23 10.48 -13.75 0.83
N PRO A 24 10.27 -15.06 1.02
CA PRO A 24 9.93 -15.96 -0.09
C PRO A 24 8.77 -15.39 -0.93
N GLU A 25 8.81 -15.61 -2.25
CA GLU A 25 7.72 -15.20 -3.13
C GLU A 25 6.37 -15.70 -2.60
N GLY A 26 5.33 -14.88 -2.67
CA GLY A 26 4.01 -15.22 -2.14
C GLY A 26 3.90 -15.25 -0.61
N SER A 27 4.96 -14.94 0.15
CA SER A 27 4.89 -14.84 1.61
C SER A 27 4.22 -13.55 2.09
N GLU A 28 3.79 -13.54 3.36
CA GLU A 28 3.28 -12.33 4.03
C GLU A 28 4.34 -11.21 4.06
N GLN A 29 5.61 -11.55 4.28
CA GLN A 29 6.69 -10.57 4.28
C GLN A 29 6.86 -9.93 2.90
N ALA A 30 6.78 -10.73 1.83
CA ALA A 30 6.86 -10.23 0.46
C ALA A 30 5.65 -9.36 0.10
N SER A 31 4.44 -9.72 0.53
CA SER A 31 3.24 -8.91 0.29
C SER A 31 3.28 -7.57 1.04
N ARG A 32 3.80 -7.55 2.28
CA ARG A 32 4.04 -6.31 3.04
C ARG A 32 5.01 -5.39 2.31
N ALA A 33 6.14 -5.91 1.88
CA ALA A 33 7.14 -5.14 1.15
C ALA A 33 6.58 -4.59 -0.17
N TYR A 34 5.80 -5.40 -0.90
CA TYR A 34 5.16 -4.98 -2.13
C TYR A 34 4.17 -3.84 -1.90
N LEU A 35 3.23 -3.98 -0.95
CA LEU A 35 2.23 -2.94 -0.68
C LEU A 35 2.87 -1.65 -0.17
N ALA A 36 3.91 -1.75 0.68
CA ALA A 36 4.69 -0.60 1.13
C ALA A 36 5.30 0.16 -0.06
N GLY A 37 5.92 -0.57 -1.00
CA GLY A 37 6.46 0.03 -2.22
C GLY A 37 5.40 0.72 -3.09
N GLU A 38 4.20 0.16 -3.19
CA GLU A 38 3.09 0.81 -3.91
C GLU A 38 2.58 2.07 -3.21
N TYR A 39 2.58 2.10 -1.87
CA TYR A 39 2.29 3.33 -1.12
C TYR A 39 3.38 4.38 -1.29
N ASP A 40 4.67 4.00 -1.27
CA ASP A 40 5.79 4.93 -1.48
C ASP A 40 5.72 5.56 -2.89
N LYS A 41 5.37 4.76 -3.91
CA LYS A 41 5.06 5.27 -5.27
C LYS A 41 3.89 6.25 -5.25
N TRP A 42 2.80 5.90 -4.57
CA TRP A 42 1.63 6.78 -4.47
C TRP A 42 1.96 8.12 -3.80
N MET A 43 2.68 8.09 -2.67
CA MET A 43 3.13 9.29 -1.96
C MET A 43 4.03 10.17 -2.82
N SER A 44 4.90 9.56 -3.64
CA SER A 44 5.78 10.27 -4.56
C SER A 44 5.14 10.69 -5.90
N GLY A 45 3.85 10.41 -6.09
CA GLY A 45 3.10 10.78 -7.30
C GLY A 45 3.41 9.93 -8.54
N GLN A 46 3.96 8.74 -8.33
CA GLN A 46 4.19 7.75 -9.39
C GLN A 46 2.95 6.87 -9.59
N ASP A 47 2.88 6.23 -10.75
CA ASP A 47 1.89 5.19 -11.02
C ASP A 47 2.00 4.06 -9.99
N ASN A 48 0.86 3.66 -9.44
CA ASN A 48 0.79 2.71 -8.34
C ASN A 48 -0.53 1.93 -8.33
N GLU A 49 -0.46 0.74 -7.73
CA GLU A 49 -1.61 -0.15 -7.53
C GLU A 49 -2.34 0.11 -6.21
N ALA A 50 -1.73 0.82 -5.25
CA ALA A 50 -2.31 1.09 -3.92
C ALA A 50 -3.42 2.16 -3.90
N ALA A 51 -3.45 3.09 -4.85
CA ALA A 51 -4.45 4.16 -4.89
C ALA A 51 -5.88 3.59 -4.93
N THR A 52 -6.67 3.90 -3.91
CA THR A 52 -8.06 3.43 -3.79
C THR A 52 -8.93 3.99 -4.90
N PHE A 53 -10.04 3.31 -5.21
CA PHE A 53 -10.98 3.78 -6.23
C PHE A 53 -11.50 5.19 -5.90
N LYS A 54 -11.83 5.43 -4.62
CA LYS A 54 -12.24 6.74 -4.13
C LYS A 54 -11.15 7.80 -4.35
N ALA A 55 -9.89 7.50 -4.04
CA ALA A 55 -8.80 8.46 -4.21
C ALA A 55 -8.59 8.83 -5.69
N ARG A 56 -8.68 7.84 -6.59
CA ARG A 56 -8.59 8.03 -8.05
C ARG A 56 -9.74 8.92 -8.56
N LEU A 57 -10.97 8.66 -8.13
CA LEU A 57 -12.15 9.44 -8.54
C LEU A 57 -12.16 10.87 -8.02
N GLN A 58 -11.70 11.09 -6.78
CA GLN A 58 -11.79 12.39 -6.12
C GLN A 58 -10.60 13.31 -6.44
N SER A 59 -9.68 12.86 -7.31
CA SER A 59 -8.37 13.51 -7.53
C SER A 59 -7.75 13.90 -6.19
N GLN A 60 -7.78 12.96 -5.24
CA GLN A 60 -7.34 13.23 -3.87
C GLN A 60 -5.83 13.47 -3.89
N VAL A 61 -5.36 14.42 -3.09
CA VAL A 61 -3.92 14.70 -2.95
C VAL A 61 -3.24 13.42 -2.47
N ASN A 62 -2.05 13.13 -3.00
CA ASN A 62 -1.26 11.98 -2.61
C ASN A 62 -1.17 11.86 -1.08
N PRO A 63 -1.17 10.62 -0.54
CA PRO A 63 -0.95 10.41 0.87
C PRO A 63 0.38 11.05 1.31
N ILE A 64 0.42 11.46 2.57
CA ILE A 64 1.63 11.99 3.22
C ILE A 64 2.19 11.02 4.26
N SER A 65 1.43 9.98 4.61
CA SER A 65 1.82 8.91 5.52
C SER A 65 0.95 7.67 5.31
N TYR A 66 1.45 6.51 5.69
CA TYR A 66 0.68 5.28 5.80
C TYR A 66 1.20 4.40 6.93
N GLU A 67 0.34 3.53 7.43
CA GLU A 67 0.66 2.50 8.41
C GLU A 67 -0.14 1.23 8.09
N ILE A 68 0.56 0.12 7.85
CA ILE A 68 -0.05 -1.20 7.72
C ILE A 68 -0.37 -1.71 9.14
N ARG A 69 -1.64 -1.58 9.55
CA ARG A 69 -2.10 -1.94 10.91
C ARG A 69 -2.18 -3.44 11.13
N SER A 70 -2.60 -4.18 10.12
CA SER A 70 -2.76 -5.63 10.21
C SER A 70 -2.63 -6.30 8.87
N VAL A 71 -2.08 -7.52 8.88
CA VAL A 71 -2.05 -8.43 7.75
C VAL A 71 -2.47 -9.80 8.24
N VAL A 72 -3.39 -10.43 7.52
CA VAL A 72 -3.87 -11.79 7.83
C VAL A 72 -4.02 -12.59 6.54
N PRO A 73 -3.91 -13.94 6.58
CA PRO A 73 -4.28 -14.77 5.44
C PRO A 73 -5.70 -14.49 4.98
N ASP A 74 -5.93 -14.64 3.68
CA ASP A 74 -7.18 -14.32 3.00
C ASP A 74 -7.40 -15.26 1.81
N GLN A 75 -8.52 -15.10 1.11
CA GLN A 75 -8.78 -15.83 -0.13
C GLN A 75 -8.47 -14.95 -1.35
N PRO A 76 -7.89 -15.53 -2.42
CA PRO A 76 -7.75 -14.86 -3.71
C PRO A 76 -9.07 -14.28 -4.19
N ASP A 77 -9.05 -13.05 -4.71
CA ASP A 77 -10.23 -12.44 -5.34
C ASP A 77 -10.10 -12.56 -6.87
N PRO A 78 -11.01 -13.29 -7.55
CA PRO A 78 -10.94 -13.43 -9.00
C PRO A 78 -11.11 -12.09 -9.74
N LEU A 79 -11.74 -11.09 -9.11
CA LEU A 79 -11.92 -9.74 -9.66
C LEU A 79 -10.67 -8.86 -9.50
N ALA A 80 -9.68 -9.29 -8.71
CA ALA A 80 -8.35 -8.65 -8.69
C ALA A 80 -7.59 -8.94 -10.00
N ILE A 81 -7.99 -10.01 -10.70
CA ILE A 81 -7.27 -10.55 -11.85
C ILE A 81 -8.00 -10.08 -13.10
N ALA A 82 -7.46 -9.04 -13.74
CA ALA A 82 -8.11 -8.32 -14.85
C ALA A 82 -8.53 -9.20 -16.04
N LYS A 83 -8.03 -10.44 -16.13
CA LYS A 83 -8.36 -11.44 -17.16
C LYS A 83 -8.75 -12.76 -16.50
N SER A 84 -9.94 -12.82 -15.92
CA SER A 84 -10.46 -14.02 -15.24
C SER A 84 -10.51 -15.27 -16.15
N GLU A 85 -10.60 -15.07 -17.46
CA GLU A 85 -10.53 -16.11 -18.49
C GLU A 85 -9.18 -16.84 -18.57
N ASN A 86 -8.10 -16.25 -18.02
CA ASN A 86 -6.77 -16.85 -17.95
C ASN A 86 -6.47 -17.52 -16.61
N LEU A 87 -7.46 -17.63 -15.72
CA LEU A 87 -7.26 -18.25 -14.42
C LEU A 87 -7.06 -19.76 -14.58
N THR A 88 -5.91 -20.24 -14.13
CA THR A 88 -5.65 -21.67 -13.97
C THR A 88 -6.58 -22.24 -12.90
N LYS A 89 -6.91 -23.53 -12.95
CA LYS A 89 -7.93 -24.13 -12.05
C LYS A 89 -7.57 -24.01 -10.56
N ASP A 90 -6.29 -23.87 -10.23
CA ASP A 90 -5.72 -23.75 -8.89
C ASP A 90 -5.70 -22.32 -8.34
N TRP A 91 -6.22 -21.31 -9.07
CA TRP A 91 -6.16 -19.90 -8.65
C TRP A 91 -6.72 -19.64 -7.24
N LYS A 92 -7.64 -20.48 -6.77
CA LYS A 92 -8.24 -20.41 -5.43
C LYS A 92 -7.27 -20.78 -4.31
N GLU A 93 -6.19 -21.47 -4.62
CA GLU A 93 -5.15 -21.91 -3.69
C GLU A 93 -3.96 -20.95 -3.66
N TRP A 94 -3.97 -19.90 -4.50
CA TRP A 94 -2.90 -18.94 -4.53
C TRP A 94 -2.76 -18.19 -3.20
N PRO A 95 -1.54 -17.82 -2.77
CA PRO A 95 -1.35 -17.07 -1.55
C PRO A 95 -2.07 -15.72 -1.62
N ALA A 96 -2.91 -15.43 -0.62
CA ALA A 96 -3.59 -14.16 -0.51
C ALA A 96 -3.58 -13.63 0.93
N TYR A 97 -3.49 -12.31 1.06
CA TYR A 97 -3.42 -11.63 2.33
C TYR A 97 -4.31 -10.39 2.33
N ARG A 98 -5.02 -10.20 3.44
CA ARG A 98 -5.82 -9.00 3.69
C ARG A 98 -5.01 -8.00 4.48
N PHE A 99 -4.96 -6.78 3.96
CA PHE A 99 -4.31 -5.65 4.59
C PHE A 99 -5.35 -4.64 5.06
N ASN A 100 -5.20 -4.16 6.29
CA ASN A 100 -5.83 -2.91 6.73
C ASN A 100 -4.75 -1.86 6.85
N VAL A 101 -4.87 -0.80 6.05
CA VAL A 101 -3.91 0.30 6.00
C VAL A 101 -4.60 1.58 6.39
N VAL A 102 -4.01 2.29 7.34
CA VAL A 102 -4.39 3.66 7.66
C VAL A 102 -3.46 4.57 6.87
N TYR A 103 -4.00 5.55 6.16
CA TYR A 103 -3.18 6.52 5.43
C TYR A 103 -3.68 7.95 5.67
N GLY A 104 -2.72 8.86 5.82
CA GLY A 104 -2.97 10.28 6.02
C GLY A 104 -2.89 11.04 4.70
N SER A 105 -3.79 12.00 4.49
CA SER A 105 -3.74 12.95 3.36
C SER A 105 -4.09 14.36 3.82
N ILE A 106 -3.88 15.34 2.94
CA ILE A 106 -4.36 16.71 3.15
C ILE A 106 -5.58 16.93 2.25
N SER A 107 -6.69 17.36 2.85
CA SER A 107 -7.89 17.73 2.10
C SER A 107 -7.63 18.92 1.18
N ARG A 108 -8.52 19.15 0.21
CA ARG A 108 -8.45 20.37 -0.63
C ARG A 108 -8.56 21.67 0.19
N ALA A 109 -9.11 21.60 1.40
CA ALA A 109 -9.21 22.73 2.32
C ALA A 109 -7.98 22.88 3.25
N GLY A 110 -6.93 22.06 3.07
CA GLY A 110 -5.69 22.14 3.85
C GLY A 110 -5.77 21.43 5.21
N THR A 111 -6.81 20.64 5.47
CA THR A 111 -6.97 19.92 6.75
C THR A 111 -6.39 18.51 6.64
N PRO A 112 -5.62 18.03 7.64
CA PRO A 112 -5.24 16.62 7.74
C PRO A 112 -6.46 15.72 7.80
N LEU A 113 -6.43 14.63 7.03
CA LEU A 113 -7.43 13.59 7.02
C LEU A 113 -6.75 12.24 7.22
N GLU A 114 -7.40 11.38 7.99
CA GLU A 114 -7.02 9.98 8.12
C GLU A 114 -8.07 9.11 7.43
N GLN A 115 -7.62 8.14 6.65
CA GLN A 115 -8.47 7.23 5.90
C GLN A 115 -8.02 5.80 6.13
N VAL A 116 -8.97 4.88 6.09
CA VAL A 116 -8.71 3.44 6.15
C VAL A 116 -8.95 2.86 4.76
N ALA A 117 -8.00 2.08 4.27
CA ALA A 117 -8.16 1.25 3.09
C ALA A 117 -7.97 -0.22 3.47
N THR A 118 -8.79 -1.07 2.87
CA THR A 118 -8.68 -2.52 3.01
C THR A 118 -8.32 -3.12 1.66
N TYR A 119 -7.27 -3.94 1.61
CA TYR A 119 -6.83 -4.59 0.37
C TYR A 119 -6.81 -6.10 0.51
N THR A 120 -7.05 -6.81 -0.59
CA THR A 120 -6.53 -8.17 -0.79
C THR A 120 -5.37 -8.12 -1.76
N LEU A 121 -4.24 -8.69 -1.35
CA LEU A 121 -3.09 -8.95 -2.22
C LEU A 121 -3.05 -10.44 -2.54
N THR A 122 -3.06 -10.78 -3.82
CA THR A 122 -2.98 -12.17 -4.31
C THR A 122 -1.68 -12.37 -5.10
N TRP A 123 -0.93 -13.43 -4.80
CA TRP A 123 0.29 -13.79 -5.52
C TRP A 123 0.00 -14.75 -6.66
N ASN A 124 0.36 -14.37 -7.89
CA ASN A 124 0.37 -15.26 -9.03
C ASN A 124 1.80 -15.74 -9.30
N ALA A 125 2.07 -17.01 -9.01
CA ALA A 125 3.40 -17.61 -9.19
C ALA A 125 3.78 -17.80 -10.66
N PHE A 126 2.80 -17.93 -11.56
CA PHE A 126 3.05 -18.10 -13.00
C PHE A 126 3.49 -16.79 -13.66
N GLU A 127 2.82 -15.69 -13.33
CA GLU A 127 3.15 -14.34 -13.83
C GLU A 127 4.22 -13.63 -13.00
N LYS A 128 4.58 -14.19 -11.83
CA LYS A 128 5.47 -13.55 -10.85
C LYS A 128 4.98 -12.16 -10.46
N LYS A 129 3.66 -12.02 -10.26
CA LYS A 129 2.97 -10.75 -10.05
C LYS A 129 2.07 -10.78 -8.82
N TRP A 130 2.05 -9.67 -8.07
CA TRP A 130 1.01 -9.37 -7.09
C TRP A 130 -0.16 -8.66 -7.76
N TYR A 131 -1.38 -9.09 -7.45
CA TYR A 131 -2.59 -8.33 -7.76
C TYR A 131 -3.11 -7.66 -6.51
N VAL A 132 -3.35 -6.35 -6.59
CA VAL A 132 -3.91 -5.54 -5.50
C VAL A 132 -5.37 -5.24 -5.78
N LYS A 133 -6.24 -5.59 -4.83
CA LYS A 133 -7.67 -5.28 -4.89
C LYS A 133 -8.09 -4.49 -3.67
N ASP A 134 -8.54 -3.26 -3.90
CA ASP A 134 -9.27 -2.46 -2.92
C ASP A 134 -10.64 -3.09 -2.63
N ARG A 135 -11.00 -3.24 -1.34
CA ARG A 135 -12.25 -3.84 -0.84
C ARG A 135 -13.35 -2.82 -0.49
N ASN A 136 -13.14 -1.54 -0.82
CA ASN A 136 -14.12 -0.46 -0.60
C ASN A 136 -15.49 -0.68 -1.27
#